data_AF-A0A2U8P2Q3-F1
#
_entry.id   AF-A0A2U8P2Q3-F1
#
_cell.length_a   1.000
_cell.length_b   1.000
_cell.length_c   1.000
_cell.angle_alpha   90.00
_cell.angle_beta   90.00
_cell.angle_gamma   90.00
#
_symmetry.space_group_name_H-M   'P 1'
#
loop_
_entity.id
_entity.type
_entity.pdbx_description
1 polymer ?
#
loop_
_entity_poly.entity_id
_entity_poly.type
_entity_poly.pdbx_seq_one_letter_code
_entity_poly.pdbx_strand_id
1 'polypeptide(L)'
;MRNKTDRNDARGIAQVMRLAWYRAVHVQNIDMQKMRTLLISRKLLRRKLIDLENHIRGALRAYGSLVGAVARGAFEARVRELIERSDPVFVMTIEAMLDVRRAILEGYDRLHRALLQVV
;
A
#
# COMPACT_ATOMS: atom_id res chain seq x y z
N MET A 1 -17.70 6.40 -32.62
CA MET A 1 -16.65 6.17 -31.60
C MET A 1 -15.61 5.21 -32.16
N ARG A 2 -14.31 5.51 -32.02
CA ARG A 2 -13.24 4.61 -32.45
C ARG A 2 -13.11 3.50 -31.41
N ASN A 3 -14.02 2.52 -31.49
CA ASN A 3 -14.01 1.38 -30.60
C ASN A 3 -12.72 0.58 -30.82
N LYS A 4 -12.17 0.08 -29.72
CA LYS A 4 -11.03 -0.82 -29.70
C LYS A 4 -11.40 -2.09 -30.45
N THR A 5 -10.76 -2.33 -31.60
CA THR A 5 -10.87 -3.55 -32.41
C THR A 5 -9.50 -3.87 -32.97
N ASP A 6 -9.20 -5.16 -33.18
CA ASP A 6 -7.90 -5.58 -33.71
C ASP A 6 -7.59 -4.91 -35.06
N ARG A 7 -8.62 -4.72 -35.90
CA ARG A 7 -8.50 -3.99 -37.18
C ARG A 7 -8.06 -2.54 -36.98
N ASN A 8 -8.63 -1.85 -35.99
CA ASN A 8 -8.29 -0.45 -35.71
C ASN A 8 -6.90 -0.32 -35.08
N ASP A 9 -6.49 -1.29 -34.28
CA ASP A 9 -5.17 -1.36 -33.65
C ASP A 9 -4.07 -1.63 -34.66
N ALA A 10 -4.26 -2.64 -35.53
CA ALA A 10 -3.33 -2.93 -36.61
C ALA A 10 -3.13 -1.71 -37.52
N ARG A 11 -4.20 -0.98 -37.84
CA ARG A 11 -4.13 0.27 -38.61
C ARG A 11 -3.38 1.37 -37.85
N GLY A 12 -3.58 1.47 -36.53
CA GLY A 12 -2.85 2.40 -35.67
C GLY A 12 -1.34 2.12 -35.65
N ILE A 13 -0.96 0.86 -35.44
CA ILE A 13 0.45 0.43 -35.45
C ILE A 13 1.08 0.71 -36.82
N ALA A 14 0.40 0.33 -37.92
CA ALA A 14 0.90 0.57 -39.28
C ALA A 14 1.10 2.07 -39.58
N GLN A 15 0.23 2.93 -39.07
CA GLN A 15 0.36 4.38 -39.24
C GLN A 15 1.56 4.94 -38.47
N VAL A 16 1.78 4.49 -37.23
CA VAL A 16 2.95 4.88 -36.42
C VAL A 16 4.26 4.43 -37.09
N MET A 17 4.29 3.21 -37.65
CA MET A 17 5.44 2.71 -38.41
C MET A 17 5.71 3.56 -39.65
N ARG A 18 4.66 3.89 -40.43
CA ARG A 18 4.79 4.68 -41.68
C ARG A 18 5.34 6.08 -41.44
N LEU A 19 4.96 6.71 -40.34
CA LEU A 19 5.41 8.07 -39.99
C LEU A 19 6.80 8.09 -39.34
N ALA A 20 7.46 6.94 -39.20
CA ALA A 20 8.68 6.78 -38.41
C ALA A 20 8.53 7.33 -36.97
N TRP A 21 7.30 7.29 -36.43
CA TRP A 21 6.99 7.67 -35.05
C TRP A 21 7.21 6.51 -34.07
N TYR A 22 7.96 5.50 -34.51
CA TYR A 22 8.38 4.38 -33.70
C TYR A 22 9.87 4.52 -33.34
N ARG A 23 10.18 4.29 -32.07
CA ARG A 23 11.53 4.06 -31.57
C ARG A 23 11.55 2.70 -30.91
N ALA A 24 12.52 1.85 -31.26
CA ALA A 24 12.75 0.60 -30.57
C ALA A 24 13.06 0.88 -29.09
N VAL A 25 12.24 0.35 -28.20
CA VAL A 25 12.44 0.40 -26.75
C VAL A 25 12.58 -1.02 -26.23
N HIS A 26 13.32 -1.18 -25.14
CA HIS A 26 13.45 -2.49 -24.51
C HIS A 26 12.08 -2.98 -24.03
N VAL A 27 11.69 -4.17 -24.48
CA VAL A 27 10.47 -4.84 -23.99
C VAL A 27 10.72 -5.20 -22.53
N GLN A 28 9.86 -4.75 -21.62
CA GLN A 28 10.01 -5.10 -20.22
C GLN A 28 9.99 -6.62 -20.04
N ASN A 29 11.11 -7.19 -19.58
CA ASN A 29 11.17 -8.59 -19.17
C ASN A 29 10.17 -8.86 -18.02
N ILE A 30 9.59 -10.06 -17.99
CA ILE A 30 8.73 -10.58 -16.93
C ILE A 30 9.40 -10.40 -15.56
N ASP A 31 10.71 -10.63 -15.43
CA ASP A 31 11.40 -10.47 -14.15
C ASP A 31 11.44 -9.00 -13.67
N MET A 32 11.56 -8.06 -14.60
CA MET A 32 11.46 -6.64 -14.30
C MET A 32 10.04 -6.25 -13.87
N GLN A 33 9.01 -6.85 -14.46
CA GLN A 33 7.62 -6.66 -14.02
C GLN A 33 7.38 -7.23 -12.61
N LYS A 34 7.94 -8.40 -12.30
CA LYS A 34 7.86 -9.01 -10.96
C LYS A 34 8.54 -8.11 -9.92
N MET A 35 9.76 -7.65 -10.20
CA MET A 35 10.49 -6.71 -9.32
C MET A 35 9.72 -5.40 -9.11
N ARG A 36 9.21 -4.81 -10.19
CA ARG A 36 8.41 -3.59 -10.12
C ARG A 36 7.14 -3.79 -9.27
N THR A 37 6.46 -4.92 -9.46
CA THR A 37 5.28 -5.30 -8.65
C THR A 37 5.64 -5.41 -7.16
N LEU A 38 6.74 -6.08 -6.82
CA LEU A 38 7.22 -6.20 -5.44
C LEU A 38 7.46 -4.82 -4.80
N LEU A 39 8.18 -3.93 -5.50
CA LEU A 39 8.50 -2.59 -5.01
C LEU A 39 7.24 -1.73 -4.81
N ILE A 40 6.31 -1.76 -5.78
CA ILE A 40 5.05 -1.01 -5.70
C ILE A 40 4.19 -1.53 -4.55
N SER A 41 4.04 -2.86 -4.41
CA SER A 41 3.27 -3.48 -3.33
C SER A 41 3.85 -3.16 -1.96
N ARG A 42 5.17 -3.24 -1.79
CA ARG A 42 5.84 -2.85 -0.54
C ARG A 42 5.58 -1.38 -0.20
N LYS A 43 5.69 -0.48 -1.19
CA LYS A 43 5.41 0.96 -0.99
C LYS A 43 3.94 1.19 -0.63
N LEU A 44 3.01 0.46 -1.24
CA LEU A 44 1.59 0.52 -0.94
C LEU A 44 1.31 0.13 0.51
N LEU A 45 1.81 -1.02 0.97
CA LEU A 45 1.61 -1.46 2.36
C LEU A 45 2.18 -0.48 3.37
N ARG A 46 3.36 0.10 3.11
CA ARG A 46 3.93 1.15 3.95
C ARG A 46 3.02 2.38 4.06
N ARG A 47 2.44 2.83 2.95
CA ARG A 47 1.50 3.97 2.95
C ARG A 47 0.23 3.62 3.74
N LYS A 48 -0.36 2.45 3.49
CA LYS A 48 -1.56 2.00 4.22
C LYS A 48 -1.34 1.86 5.72
N LEU A 49 -0.15 1.41 6.15
CA LEU A 49 0.22 1.38 7.55
C LEU A 49 0.19 2.78 8.18
N ILE A 50 0.79 3.77 7.51
CA ILE A 50 0.79 5.17 7.97
C ILE A 50 -0.63 5.73 8.02
N ASP A 51 -1.43 5.48 6.98
CA ASP A 51 -2.82 5.94 6.91
C ASP A 51 -3.64 5.37 8.09
N LEU A 52 -3.48 4.09 8.40
CA LEU A 52 -4.15 3.43 9.53
C LEU A 52 -3.71 3.97 10.89
N GLU A 53 -2.41 4.13 11.12
CA GLU A 53 -1.93 4.69 12.38
C GLU A 53 -2.42 6.13 12.58
N ASN A 54 -2.47 6.92 11.51
CA ASN A 54 -2.98 8.29 11.57
C ASN A 54 -4.49 8.31 11.82
N HIS A 55 -5.25 7.38 11.22
CA HIS A 55 -6.67 7.22 11.50
C HIS A 55 -6.91 6.90 12.99
N ILE A 56 -6.18 5.92 13.55
CA ILE A 56 -6.28 5.56 14.97
C ILE A 56 -5.92 6.75 15.87
N ARG A 57 -4.81 7.46 15.57
CA ARG A 57 -4.43 8.68 16.32
C ARG A 57 -5.53 9.75 16.24
N GLY A 58 -6.13 9.94 15.07
CA GLY A 58 -7.22 10.89 14.86
C GLY A 58 -8.49 10.53 15.62
N ALA A 59 -8.87 9.24 15.60
CA ALA A 59 -10.00 8.72 16.35
C ALA A 59 -9.81 8.96 17.85
N LEU A 60 -8.66 8.57 18.41
CA LEU A 60 -8.36 8.78 19.84
C LEU A 60 -8.36 10.27 20.23
N ARG A 61 -7.86 11.14 19.34
CA ARG A 61 -7.84 12.60 19.58
C ARG A 61 -9.24 13.18 19.70
N ALA A 62 -10.24 12.66 18.96
CA ALA A 62 -11.63 13.10 19.06
C ALA A 62 -12.23 12.87 20.46
N TYR A 63 -11.69 11.88 21.20
CA TYR A 63 -12.09 11.55 22.57
C TYR A 63 -11.09 12.09 23.62
N GLY A 64 -10.25 13.07 23.26
CA GLY A 64 -9.30 13.71 24.18
C GLY A 64 -8.04 12.91 24.50
N SER A 65 -7.84 11.73 23.88
CA SER A 65 -6.68 10.88 24.12
C SER A 65 -5.57 11.14 23.10
N LEU A 66 -4.35 11.42 23.58
CA LEU A 66 -3.18 11.66 22.75
C LEU A 66 -2.21 10.47 22.85
N VAL A 67 -1.93 9.84 21.70
CA VAL A 67 -0.96 8.72 21.61
C VAL A 67 0.47 9.19 21.92
N GLY A 68 0.84 10.39 21.45
CA GLY A 68 2.19 10.92 21.58
C GLY A 68 3.21 10.24 20.65
N ALA A 69 4.49 10.55 20.87
CA ALA A 69 5.59 9.89 20.19
C ALA A 69 5.79 8.49 20.78
N VAL A 70 5.70 7.46 19.94
CA VAL A 70 5.84 6.06 20.36
C VAL A 70 6.58 5.27 19.29
N ALA A 71 7.44 4.36 19.72
CA ALA A 71 8.09 3.42 18.81
C ALA A 71 7.05 2.51 18.14
N ARG A 72 7.29 2.09 16.89
CA ARG A 72 6.33 1.24 16.15
C ARG A 72 5.91 -0.03 16.89
N GLY A 73 6.85 -0.67 17.60
CA GLY A 73 6.59 -1.88 18.37
C GLY A 73 5.77 -1.64 19.65
N ALA A 74 5.83 -0.42 20.20
CA ALA A 74 5.06 -0.05 21.39
C ALA A 74 3.71 0.61 21.05
N PHE A 75 3.44 0.90 19.77
CA PHE A 75 2.24 1.63 19.33
C PHE A 75 0.95 0.93 19.77
N GLU A 76 0.82 -0.39 19.57
CA GLU A 76 -0.41 -1.10 19.93
C GLU A 76 -0.63 -1.12 21.44
N ALA A 77 0.41 -1.42 22.23
CA ALA A 77 0.33 -1.42 23.68
C ALA A 77 -0.13 -0.04 24.19
N ARG A 78 0.46 1.03 23.66
CA ARG A 78 0.08 2.39 24.01
C ARG A 78 -1.38 2.72 23.64
N VAL A 79 -1.86 2.26 22.49
CA VAL A 79 -3.27 2.46 22.11
C VAL A 79 -4.20 1.69 23.04
N ARG A 80 -3.85 0.46 23.42
CA ARG A 80 -4.64 -0.35 24.36
C ARG A 80 -4.75 0.28 25.74
N GLU A 81 -3.66 0.84 26.26
CA GLU A 81 -3.69 1.64 27.50
C GLU A 81 -4.68 2.81 27.43
N LEU A 82 -4.73 3.49 26.29
CA LEU A 82 -5.57 4.69 26.13
C LEU A 82 -7.06 4.39 26.02
N ILE A 83 -7.42 3.18 25.58
CA ILE A 83 -8.83 2.77 25.40
C ILE A 83 -9.36 1.92 26.55
N GLU A 84 -8.54 1.56 27.55
CA GLU A 84 -8.91 0.65 28.64
C GLU A 84 -10.20 1.04 29.38
N ARG A 85 -10.48 2.35 29.48
CA ARG A 85 -11.66 2.91 30.16
C ARG A 85 -12.72 3.44 29.20
N SER A 86 -12.59 3.19 27.91
CA SER A 86 -13.55 3.64 26.90
C SER A 86 -14.76 2.69 26.83
N ASP A 87 -15.82 3.12 26.14
CA ASP A 87 -16.99 2.26 25.96
C ASP A 87 -16.65 1.01 25.11
N PRO A 88 -17.37 -0.11 25.32
CA PRO A 88 -17.05 -1.37 24.64
C PRO A 88 -17.08 -1.31 23.11
N VAL A 89 -17.93 -0.46 22.52
CA VAL A 89 -18.05 -0.32 21.06
C VAL A 89 -16.82 0.38 20.51
N PHE A 90 -16.36 1.43 21.17
CA PHE A 90 -15.13 2.11 20.79
C PHE A 90 -13.90 1.20 20.95
N VAL A 91 -13.80 0.46 22.06
CA VAL A 91 -12.71 -0.52 22.28
C VAL A 91 -12.66 -1.55 21.16
N MET A 92 -13.80 -2.18 20.86
CA MET A 92 -13.90 -3.16 19.76
C MET A 92 -13.50 -2.55 18.41
N THR A 93 -13.93 -1.31 18.14
CA THR A 93 -13.61 -0.60 16.90
C THR A 93 -12.10 -0.37 16.76
N ILE A 94 -11.44 0.10 17.82
CA ILE A 94 -10.00 0.36 17.78
C ILE A 94 -9.20 -0.94 17.73
N GLU A 95 -9.58 -1.98 18.46
CA GLU A 95 -8.93 -3.30 18.37
C GLU A 95 -8.98 -3.88 16.95
N ALA A 96 -10.12 -3.82 16.28
CA ALA A 96 -10.23 -4.25 14.88
C ALA A 96 -9.25 -3.48 13.96
N MET A 97 -9.06 -2.18 14.21
CA MET A 97 -8.08 -1.38 13.47
C MET A 97 -6.63 -1.77 13.79
N LEU A 98 -6.33 -2.15 15.04
CA LEU A 98 -5.01 -2.66 15.44
C LEU A 98 -4.71 -4.01 14.79
N ASP A 99 -5.68 -4.90 14.67
CA ASP A 99 -5.52 -6.19 13.98
C ASP A 99 -5.17 -6.01 12.50
N VAL A 100 -5.89 -5.12 11.81
CA VAL A 100 -5.59 -4.78 10.41
C VAL A 100 -4.20 -4.15 10.28
N ARG A 101 -3.84 -3.25 11.21
CA ARG A 101 -2.50 -2.65 11.26
C ARG A 101 -1.41 -3.72 11.38
N ARG A 102 -1.59 -4.70 12.29
CA ARG A 102 -0.65 -5.81 12.50
C ARG A 102 -0.48 -6.65 11.24
N ALA A 103 -1.58 -7.05 10.61
CA ALA A 103 -1.56 -7.85 9.39
C ALA A 103 -0.83 -7.13 8.23
N ILE A 104 -1.03 -5.81 8.09
CA ILE A 104 -0.33 -5.00 7.08
C ILE A 104 1.16 -4.87 7.40
N LEU A 105 1.53 -4.70 8.67
CA LEU A 105 2.94 -4.65 9.08
C LEU A 105 3.65 -5.96 8.76
N GLU A 106 3.05 -7.10 9.11
CA GLU A 106 3.58 -8.42 8.77
C GLU A 106 3.71 -8.61 7.25
N GLY A 107 2.71 -8.18 6.48
CA GLY A 107 2.75 -8.19 5.02
C GLY A 107 3.89 -7.33 4.47
N TYR A 108 4.07 -6.12 5.00
CA TYR A 108 5.17 -5.24 4.64
C TYR A 108 6.53 -5.88 4.93
N ASP A 109 6.71 -6.49 6.11
CA ASP A 109 7.96 -7.12 6.51
C ASP A 109 8.27 -8.37 5.67
N ARG A 110 7.25 -9.13 5.24
CA ARG A 110 7.41 -10.21 4.26
C ARG A 110 7.92 -9.68 2.92
N LEU A 111 7.29 -8.63 2.37
CA LEU A 111 7.74 -8.02 1.11
C LEU A 111 9.11 -7.37 1.24
N HIS A 112 9.43 -6.81 2.40
CA HIS A 112 10.74 -6.22 2.66
C HIS A 112 11.84 -7.27 2.68
N ARG A 113 11.62 -8.41 3.36
CA ARG A 113 12.55 -9.54 3.35
C ARG A 113 12.75 -10.12 1.95
N ALA A 114 11.67 -10.28 1.18
CA ALA A 114 11.76 -10.73 -0.21
C ALA A 114 12.60 -9.76 -1.05
N LEU A 115 12.46 -8.44 -0.84
CA LEU A 115 13.30 -7.46 -1.53
C LEU A 115 14.79 -7.60 -1.17
N LEU A 116 15.11 -7.84 0.11
CA LEU A 116 16.50 -8.02 0.58
C LEU A 116 17.17 -9.30 0.06
N GLN A 117 16.41 -10.25 -0.48
CA GLN A 117 16.96 -11.47 -1.09
C GLN A 117 17.31 -11.29 -2.57
N VAL A 118 16.85 -10.20 -3.19
CA VAL A 118 17.01 -9.95 -4.64
C VAL A 118 17.89 -8.71 -4.91
N VAL A 119 18.33 -8.02 -3.86
CA VAL A 119 19.31 -6.92 -3.89
C VAL A 119 20.55 -7.38 -3.16
#